data_AF-A0A7S6S2I5-F1
#
_entry.id   AF-A0A7S6S2I5-F1
#
_cell.length_a   1.000
_cell.length_b   1.000
_cell.length_c   1.000
_cell.angle_alpha   90.00
_cell.angle_beta   90.00
_cell.angle_gamma   90.00
#
_symmetry.space_group_name_H-M   'P 1'
#
loop_
_entity.id
_entity.type
_entity.pdbx_description
1 polymer ?
#
loop_
_entity_poly.entity_id
_entity_poly.type
_entity_poly.pdbx_seq_one_letter_code
_entity_poly.pdbx_strand_id
1 'polypeptide(L)'
;MFDALRNLTGMAGLMKDLPRIKARLEEVRSKLGDLRVSADTGGGVVRATATGKLRVVSIEVDPALMAALADPSNADDRALAQELIVGAVNAALEKAQQRAAEELARAAQELGLPLPPGGLGELL
;
A
#
# COMPACT_ATOMS: atom_id res chain seq x y z
N MET A 1 -27.94 -13.18 -25.98
CA MET A 1 -28.03 -14.57 -25.48
C MET A 1 -26.67 -15.28 -25.51
N PHE A 2 -25.86 -15.13 -26.58
CA PHE A 2 -24.50 -15.66 -26.65
C PHE A 2 -23.54 -15.05 -25.61
N ASP A 3 -23.66 -13.77 -25.28
CA ASP A 3 -22.82 -13.13 -24.25
C ASP A 3 -23.09 -13.66 -22.84
N ALA A 4 -24.35 -13.96 -22.52
CA ALA A 4 -24.73 -14.56 -21.26
C ALA A 4 -24.13 -15.97 -21.10
N LEU A 5 -24.13 -16.78 -22.18
CA LEU A 5 -23.49 -18.10 -22.18
C LEU A 5 -21.98 -17.99 -22.00
N ARG A 6 -21.31 -17.03 -22.66
CA ARG A 6 -19.86 -16.81 -22.55
C ARG A 6 -19.44 -16.36 -21.14
N ASN A 7 -20.26 -15.53 -20.48
CA ASN A 7 -20.04 -15.12 -19.09
C ASN A 7 -20.26 -16.27 -18.10
N LEU A 8 -21.23 -17.15 -18.37
CA LEU A 8 -21.50 -18.34 -17.56
C LEU A 8 -20.37 -19.38 -17.64
N THR A 9 -19.75 -19.59 -18.81
CA THR A 9 -18.60 -20.51 -18.94
C THR A 9 -17.36 -19.98 -18.22
N GLY A 10 -17.14 -18.66 -18.21
CA GLY A 10 -16.09 -18.02 -17.41
C GLY A 10 -16.34 -18.17 -15.90
N MET A 11 -17.58 -18.02 -15.45
CA MET A 11 -17.98 -18.23 -14.05
C MET A 11 -17.84 -19.70 -13.60
N ALA A 12 -18.16 -20.66 -14.45
CA ALA A 12 -18.03 -22.09 -14.13
C ALA A 12 -16.57 -22.54 -13.94
N GLY A 13 -15.61 -21.93 -14.66
CA GLY A 13 -14.17 -22.12 -14.44
C GLY A 13 -13.72 -21.52 -13.10
N LEU A 14 -14.14 -20.29 -12.80
CA LEU A 14 -13.85 -19.62 -11.54
C LEU A 14 -14.35 -20.40 -10.31
N MET A 15 -15.52 -21.04 -10.39
CA MET A 15 -16.04 -21.87 -9.30
C MET A 15 -15.19 -23.10 -9.00
N LYS A 16 -14.52 -23.69 -10.01
CA LYS A 16 -13.61 -24.83 -9.81
C LYS A 16 -12.29 -24.42 -9.19
N ASP A 17 -11.79 -23.24 -9.53
CA ASP A 17 -10.55 -22.68 -8.99
C ASP A 17 -10.75 -21.93 -7.66
N LEU A 18 -11.98 -21.84 -7.15
CA LEU A 18 -12.30 -21.12 -5.92
C LEU A 18 -11.41 -21.48 -4.71
N PRO A 19 -11.07 -22.76 -4.45
CA PRO A 19 -10.15 -23.09 -3.35
C PRO A 19 -8.74 -22.50 -3.55
N ARG A 20 -8.23 -22.54 -4.79
CA ARG A 20 -6.91 -21.98 -5.14
C ARG A 20 -6.90 -20.46 -5.05
N ILE A 21 -7.96 -19.81 -5.52
CA ILE A 21 -8.15 -18.35 -5.42
C ILE A 21 -8.16 -17.93 -3.95
N LYS A 22 -8.93 -18.63 -3.09
CA LYS A 22 -8.97 -18.35 -1.65
C LYS A 22 -7.59 -18.48 -1.00
N ALA A 23 -6.88 -19.58 -1.25
CA ALA A 23 -5.55 -19.81 -0.70
C ALA A 23 -4.55 -18.71 -1.14
N ARG A 24 -4.57 -18.35 -2.42
CA ARG A 24 -3.69 -17.31 -2.96
C ARG A 24 -4.02 -15.92 -2.40
N LEU A 25 -5.31 -15.61 -2.23
CA LEU A 25 -5.71 -14.33 -1.65
C LEU A 25 -5.25 -14.19 -0.20
N GLU A 26 -5.36 -15.25 0.60
CA GLU A 26 -4.85 -15.26 1.98
C GLU A 26 -3.32 -15.12 2.03
N GLU A 27 -2.59 -15.79 1.13
CA GLU A 27 -1.14 -15.62 0.99
C GLU A 27 -0.76 -14.17 0.67
N VAL A 28 -1.43 -13.55 -0.31
CA VAL A 28 -1.20 -12.14 -0.68
C VAL A 28 -1.52 -11.22 0.49
N ARG A 29 -2.66 -11.43 1.17
CA ARG A 29 -3.02 -10.65 2.36
C ARG A 29 -1.97 -10.76 3.46
N SER A 30 -1.37 -11.93 3.67
CA SER A 30 -0.25 -12.08 4.60
C SER A 30 0.96 -11.27 4.14
N LYS A 31 1.38 -11.45 2.88
CA LYS A 31 2.51 -10.74 2.27
C LYS A 31 2.39 -9.22 2.36
N LEU A 32 1.19 -8.67 2.14
CA LEU A 32 0.94 -7.22 2.29
C LEU A 32 1.16 -6.72 3.72
N GLY A 33 0.94 -7.57 4.74
CA GLY A 33 1.22 -7.22 6.13
C GLY A 33 2.72 -7.14 6.43
N ASP A 34 3.50 -8.00 5.80
CA ASP A 34 4.96 -8.09 6.00
C ASP A 34 5.74 -7.16 5.07
N LEU A 35 5.17 -6.79 3.93
CA LEU A 35 5.74 -5.83 2.99
C LEU A 35 6.10 -4.55 3.74
N ARG A 36 7.34 -4.07 3.59
CA ARG A 36 7.81 -2.79 4.13
C ARG A 36 8.24 -1.90 2.99
N VAL A 37 7.70 -0.69 2.96
CA VAL A 37 8.12 0.37 2.05
C VAL A 37 8.46 1.60 2.85
N SER A 38 9.51 2.29 2.45
CA SER A 38 9.91 3.55 3.06
C SER A 38 9.96 4.67 2.04
N ALA A 39 9.67 5.87 2.52
CA ALA A 39 9.87 7.13 1.83
C ALA A 39 10.44 8.16 2.82
N ASP A 40 11.23 9.09 2.30
CA ASP A 40 11.87 10.14 3.08
C ASP A 40 11.58 11.53 2.50
N THR A 41 11.71 12.54 3.36
CA THR A 41 11.57 13.96 3.02
C THR A 41 12.71 14.76 3.63
N GLY A 42 12.93 15.97 3.10
CA GLY A 42 13.96 16.89 3.58
C GLY A 42 15.40 16.37 3.45
N GLY A 43 15.67 15.50 2.45
CA GLY A 43 17.00 14.93 2.24
C GLY A 43 17.37 13.80 3.21
N GLY A 44 16.37 13.11 3.76
CA GLY A 44 16.57 11.99 4.70
C GLY A 44 16.40 12.34 6.16
N VAL A 45 16.02 13.59 6.49
CA VAL A 45 15.76 14.03 7.87
C VAL A 45 14.51 13.44 8.48
N VAL A 46 13.52 13.06 7.66
CA VAL A 46 12.39 12.24 8.10
C VAL A 46 12.24 11.06 7.17
N ARG A 47 12.09 9.86 7.73
CA ARG A 47 11.73 8.64 7.00
C ARG A 47 10.55 7.97 7.65
N ALA A 48 9.50 7.69 6.88
CA ALA A 48 8.39 6.86 7.31
C ALA A 48 8.44 5.51 6.63
N THR A 49 8.09 4.45 7.37
CA THR A 49 7.90 3.11 6.83
C THR A 49 6.46 2.67 7.03
N ALA A 50 5.85 2.19 5.96
CA ALA A 50 4.49 1.66 5.94
C ALA A 50 4.46 0.22 5.40
N THR A 51 3.40 -0.51 5.75
CA THR A 51 3.11 -1.83 5.18
C THR A 51 2.18 -1.74 3.99
N GLY A 52 2.13 -2.82 3.19
CA GLY A 52 1.14 -2.98 2.13
C GLY A 52 -0.32 -3.01 2.59
N LYS A 53 -0.57 -3.06 3.91
CA LYS A 53 -1.89 -2.85 4.54
C LYS A 53 -2.12 -1.41 4.99
N LEU A 54 -1.32 -0.48 4.48
CA LEU A 54 -1.41 0.96 4.81
C LEU A 54 -1.25 1.23 6.31
N ARG A 55 -0.43 0.44 7.00
CA ARG A 55 -0.07 0.66 8.39
C ARG A 55 1.32 1.27 8.48
N VAL A 56 1.44 2.46 9.06
CA VAL A 56 2.74 3.04 9.44
C VAL A 56 3.30 2.22 10.60
N VAL A 57 4.55 1.80 10.48
CA VAL A 57 5.23 0.89 11.42
C VAL A 57 6.50 1.49 12.03
N SER A 58 7.09 2.48 11.37
CA SER A 58 8.15 3.30 11.96
C SER A 58 8.17 4.70 11.35
N ILE A 59 8.62 5.65 12.15
CA ILE A 59 8.99 6.99 11.73
C ILE A 59 10.34 7.28 12.37
N GLU A 60 11.34 7.54 11.54
CA GLU A 60 12.68 7.96 11.94
C GLU A 60 12.81 9.46 11.67
N VAL A 61 13.30 10.20 12.66
CA VAL A 61 13.41 11.67 12.61
C VAL A 61 14.80 12.06 13.08
N ASP A 62 15.46 12.95 12.34
CA ASP A 62 16.76 13.50 12.70
C ASP A 62 16.70 14.26 14.05
N PRO A 63 17.73 14.16 14.91
CA PRO A 63 17.76 14.85 16.20
C PRO A 63 17.53 16.37 16.13
N ALA A 64 18.00 17.05 15.08
CA ALA A 64 17.80 18.48 14.92
C ALA A 64 16.31 18.81 14.74
N LEU A 65 15.60 17.98 13.97
CA LEU A 65 14.16 18.15 13.75
C LEU A 65 13.35 17.81 15.02
N MET A 66 13.81 16.84 15.82
CA MET A 66 13.22 16.57 17.14
C MET A 66 13.39 17.75 18.11
N ALA A 67 14.55 18.41 18.10
CA ALA A 67 14.78 19.61 18.91
C ALA A 67 13.83 20.76 18.49
N ALA A 68 13.65 20.98 17.20
CA ALA A 68 12.69 21.95 16.66
C ALA A 68 11.23 21.66 17.08
N LEU A 69 10.82 20.38 17.09
CA LEU A 69 9.49 20.00 17.57
C LEU A 69 9.32 20.24 19.07
N ALA A 70 10.37 20.05 19.86
CA ALA A 70 10.33 20.21 21.30
C ALA A 70 10.34 21.68 21.77
N ASP A 71 10.92 22.60 20.98
CA ASP A 71 11.05 24.01 21.34
C ASP A 71 9.76 24.81 21.05
N PRO A 72 9.02 25.29 22.07
CA PRO A 72 7.80 26.09 21.89
C PRO A 72 8.05 27.53 21.50
N SER A 73 9.29 28.01 21.57
CA SER A 73 9.63 29.39 21.27
C SER A 73 9.81 29.65 19.77
N ASN A 74 9.98 28.61 18.96
CA ASN A 74 10.18 28.70 17.51
C ASN A 74 9.08 27.98 16.72
N ALA A 75 8.04 28.74 16.34
CA ALA A 75 6.87 28.20 15.66
C ALA A 75 7.14 27.82 14.19
N ASP A 76 8.04 28.54 13.51
CA ASP A 76 8.33 28.32 12.09
C ASP A 76 9.10 27.01 11.87
N ASP A 77 10.13 26.75 12.69
CA ASP A 77 10.90 25.50 12.62
C ASP A 77 10.03 24.29 12.97
N ARG A 78 9.13 24.45 13.94
CA ARG A 78 8.16 23.42 14.31
C ARG A 78 7.17 23.13 13.18
N ALA A 79 6.67 24.16 12.50
CA ALA A 79 5.77 23.99 11.37
C ALA A 79 6.46 23.24 10.21
N LEU A 80 7.71 23.59 9.90
CA LEU A 80 8.51 22.87 8.90
C LEU A 80 8.70 21.39 9.29
N ALA A 81 9.03 21.11 10.55
CA ALA A 81 9.17 19.74 11.03
C ALA A 81 7.89 18.91 10.87
N GLN A 82 6.73 19.51 11.19
CA GLN A 82 5.43 18.88 11.00
C GLN A 82 5.13 18.60 9.52
N GLU A 83 5.41 19.56 8.64
CA GLU A 83 5.22 19.40 7.20
C GLU A 83 6.06 18.25 6.64
N LEU A 84 7.33 18.16 7.04
CA LEU A 84 8.23 17.08 6.62
C LEU A 84 7.72 15.70 7.07
N ILE A 85 7.20 15.59 8.30
CA ILE A 85 6.60 14.35 8.81
C ILE A 85 5.36 13.96 8.00
N VAL A 86 4.45 14.91 7.75
CA VAL A 86 3.27 14.68 6.92
C VAL A 86 3.67 14.20 5.53
N GLY A 87 4.64 14.87 4.90
CA GLY A 87 5.15 14.49 3.59
C GLY A 87 5.71 13.06 3.57
N ALA A 88 6.54 12.69 4.56
CA ALA A 88 7.15 11.36 4.61
C ALA A 88 6.10 10.26 4.79
N VAL A 89 5.12 10.47 5.68
CA VAL A 89 4.02 9.52 5.92
C VAL A 89 3.19 9.33 4.66
N ASN A 90 2.77 10.43 4.02
CA ASN A 90 1.96 10.36 2.80
C ASN A 90 2.71 9.67 1.66
N ALA A 91 3.99 10.00 1.45
CA ALA A 91 4.80 9.36 0.43
C ALA A 91 5.00 7.85 0.70
N ALA A 92 5.17 7.44 1.97
CA ALA A 92 5.27 6.04 2.34
C ALA A 92 3.96 5.28 2.10
N LEU A 93 2.82 5.90 2.40
CA LEU A 93 1.49 5.33 2.15
C LEU A 93 1.19 5.21 0.66
N GLU A 94 1.50 6.23 -0.14
CA GLU A 94 1.32 6.19 -1.60
C GLU A 94 2.16 5.06 -2.22
N LYS A 95 3.44 4.96 -1.81
CA LYS A 95 4.31 3.87 -2.23
C LYS A 95 3.79 2.51 -1.76
N ALA A 96 3.17 2.43 -0.59
CA ALA A 96 2.57 1.19 -0.08
C ALA A 96 1.37 0.77 -0.92
N GLN A 97 0.49 1.71 -1.30
CA GLN A 97 -0.64 1.47 -2.19
C GLN A 97 -0.18 0.96 -3.55
N GLN A 98 0.83 1.60 -4.15
CA GLN A 98 1.41 1.18 -5.43
C GLN A 98 1.94 -0.26 -5.35
N ARG A 99 2.76 -0.56 -4.34
CA ARG A 99 3.32 -1.91 -4.15
C ARG A 99 2.25 -2.95 -3.83
N ALA A 100 1.21 -2.59 -3.07
CA ALA A 100 0.10 -3.50 -2.80
C ALA A 100 -0.71 -3.82 -4.06
N ALA A 101 -0.96 -2.82 -4.91
CA ALA A 101 -1.61 -3.01 -6.20
C ALA A 101 -0.79 -3.91 -7.14
N GLU A 102 0.55 -3.77 -7.15
CA GLU A 102 1.44 -4.65 -7.92
C GLU A 102 1.36 -6.11 -7.46
N GLU A 103 1.39 -6.38 -6.16
CA GLU A 103 1.32 -7.75 -5.61
C GLU A 103 -0.02 -8.42 -5.93
N LEU A 104 -1.12 -7.67 -5.78
CA LEU A 104 -2.45 -8.15 -6.15
C LEU A 104 -2.58 -8.38 -7.67
N ALA A 105 -1.98 -7.52 -8.50
CA ALA A 105 -1.99 -7.68 -9.95
C ALA A 105 -1.23 -8.93 -10.39
N ARG A 106 -0.07 -9.19 -9.77
CA ARG A 106 0.71 -10.42 -9.99
C ARG A 106 -0.10 -11.66 -9.61
N ALA A 107 -0.76 -11.64 -8.45
CA ALA A 107 -1.59 -12.75 -8.01
C ALA A 107 -2.77 -13.02 -8.96
N ALA A 108 -3.43 -11.97 -9.46
CA ALA A 108 -4.49 -12.11 -10.46
C ALA A 108 -3.98 -12.73 -11.76
N GLN A 109 -2.81 -12.28 -12.26
CA GLN A 109 -2.19 -12.83 -13.48
C GLN A 109 -1.83 -14.32 -13.33
N GLU A 110 -1.26 -14.72 -12.20
CA GLU A 110 -0.92 -16.13 -11.92
C GLU A 110 -2.15 -17.04 -11.84
N LEU A 111 -3.29 -16.49 -11.39
CA LEU A 111 -4.57 -17.19 -11.34
C LEU A 111 -5.33 -17.14 -12.67
N GLY A 112 -4.79 -16.46 -13.69
CA GLY A 112 -5.46 -16.26 -14.98
C GLY A 112 -6.74 -15.43 -14.88
N LEU A 113 -6.86 -14.60 -13.84
CA LEU A 113 -8.03 -13.78 -13.58
C LEU A 113 -7.94 -12.47 -14.39
N PRO A 114 -9.03 -12.04 -15.04
CA PRO A 114 -9.09 -10.71 -15.61
C PRO A 114 -9.07 -9.66 -14.49
N LEU A 115 -8.19 -8.66 -14.60
CA LEU A 115 -8.18 -7.52 -13.70
C LEU A 115 -9.45 -6.68 -13.94
N PRO A 116 -10.22 -6.30 -12.90
CA PRO A 116 -11.39 -5.45 -13.07
C PRO A 116 -10.99 -4.07 -13.61
N PRO A 117 -11.80 -3.48 -14.52
CA PRO A 117 -11.62 -2.10 -14.97
C PRO A 117 -11.86 -1.15 -13.78
N GLY A 118 -10.85 -0.35 -13.43
CA GLY A 118 -10.82 0.46 -12.20
C GLY A 118 -9.62 0.16 -11.29
N GLY A 119 -8.93 -0.97 -11.55
CA GLY A 119 -7.76 -1.37 -10.76
C GLY A 119 -8.13 -1.89 -9.37
N LEU A 120 -7.11 -2.31 -8.62
CA LEU A 120 -7.26 -2.93 -7.30
C LEU A 120 -7.48 -1.93 -6.16
N GLY A 121 -7.59 -0.64 -6.49
CA GLY A 121 -7.76 0.45 -5.51
C GLY A 121 -9.11 0.45 -4.77
N GLU A 122 -10.14 -0.20 -5.30
CA GLU A 122 -11.43 -0.37 -4.60
C GLU A 122 -11.44 -1.58 -3.64
N LEU A 123 -10.40 -2.41 -3.65
CA LEU A 123 -10.32 -3.65 -2.85
C LEU A 123 -9.42 -3.53 -1.61
N LEU A 124 -8.75 -2.39 -1.43
CA LEU A 124 -7.87 -2.06 -0.30
C LEU A 124 -8.49 -0.96 0.56
#